data_AF-A0A0F9CUF1-F1
#
_entry.id   AF-A0A0F9CUF1-F1
#
_cell.length_a   1.000
_cell.length_b   1.000
_cell.length_c   1.000
_cell.angle_alpha   90.00
_cell.angle_beta   90.00
_cell.angle_gamma   90.00
#
_symmetry.space_group_name_H-M   'P 1'
#
loop_
_entity.id
_entity.type
_entity.pdbx_description
1 polymer ?
#
loop_
_entity_poly.entity_id
_entity_poly.type
_entity_poly.pdbx_seq_one_letter_code
_entity_poly.pdbx_strand_id
1 'polypeptide(L)'
;MIYLASPYSNLHPEWRQALYERACEATIGLMKRKKVVFSPIVHCHPLAVLGGFGTDFKQWGKFCLRILKASDVMYILMLTDWEKSVGIAKEYLFCLEHSIPVKFLHPDSLRAVEFRTVYRWMQEEFLKNLEKHK
;
A
#
# COMPACT_ATOMS: atom_id res chain seq x y z
N MET A 1 5.03 0.45 14.29
CA MET A 1 5.43 0.59 12.88
C MET A 1 4.21 0.69 11.97
N ILE A 2 4.25 1.56 10.95
CA ILE A 2 3.25 1.66 9.87
C ILE A 2 3.69 0.78 8.70
N TYR A 3 2.82 -0.08 8.19
CA TYR A 3 3.00 -0.73 6.90
C TYR A 3 2.31 0.10 5.81
N LEU A 4 3.04 0.68 4.87
CA LEU A 4 2.50 1.52 3.81
C LEU A 4 2.32 0.71 2.52
N ALA A 5 1.10 0.23 2.29
CA ALA A 5 0.67 -0.42 1.06
C ALA A 5 0.43 0.62 -0.04
N SER A 6 0.85 0.33 -1.26
CA SER A 6 0.61 1.17 -2.45
C SER A 6 0.53 0.30 -3.71
N PRO A 7 -0.24 0.70 -4.73
CA PRO A 7 -0.31 -0.06 -5.97
C PRO A 7 1.05 -0.05 -6.68
N TYR A 8 1.32 -1.12 -7.44
CA TYR A 8 2.60 -1.29 -8.11
C TYR A 8 2.51 -2.07 -9.41
N SER A 9 1.57 -3.02 -9.51
CA SER A 9 1.39 -3.85 -10.69
C SER A 9 0.91 -3.03 -11.88
N ASN A 10 1.85 -2.60 -12.73
CA ASN A 10 1.60 -2.07 -14.06
C ASN A 10 2.54 -2.78 -15.05
N LEU A 11 2.04 -3.10 -16.25
CA LEU A 11 2.79 -3.83 -17.28
C LEU A 11 4.02 -3.03 -17.75
N HIS A 12 3.91 -1.71 -17.73
CA HIS A 12 4.90 -0.81 -18.27
C HIS A 12 5.93 -0.35 -17.19
N PRO A 13 7.25 -0.54 -17.41
CA PRO A 13 8.29 -0.19 -16.45
C PRO A 13 8.27 1.28 -16.00
N GLU A 14 8.00 2.21 -16.91
CA GLU A 14 7.98 3.65 -16.64
C GLU A 14 6.87 4.05 -15.65
N TRP A 15 5.73 3.36 -15.71
CA TRP A 15 4.64 3.56 -14.76
C TRP A 15 4.98 2.97 -13.39
N ARG A 16 5.71 1.85 -13.34
CA ARG A 16 6.20 1.30 -12.07
C ARG A 16 7.18 2.24 -11.38
N GLN A 17 8.05 2.89 -12.15
CA GLN A 17 8.97 3.90 -11.63
C GLN A 17 8.20 5.08 -11.03
N ALA A 18 7.20 5.61 -11.74
CA ALA A 18 6.36 6.69 -11.22
C ALA A 18 5.61 6.28 -9.94
N LEU A 19 5.03 5.08 -9.88
CA LEU A 19 4.36 4.57 -8.67
C LEU A 19 5.34 4.40 -7.50
N TYR A 20 6.55 3.92 -7.77
CA TYR A 20 7.63 3.84 -6.78
C TYR A 20 7.99 5.21 -6.23
N GLU A 21 8.15 6.22 -7.08
CA GLU A 21 8.45 7.60 -6.67
C GLU A 21 7.33 8.20 -5.80
N ARG A 22 6.06 7.96 -6.16
CA ARG A 22 4.92 8.38 -5.32
C ARG A 22 4.92 7.69 -3.95
N ALA A 23 5.28 6.41 -3.90
CA ALA A 23 5.43 5.70 -2.62
C ALA A 23 6.62 6.23 -1.80
N CYS A 24 7.72 6.64 -2.45
CA CYS A 24 8.85 7.33 -1.82
C CYS A 24 8.42 8.66 -1.21
N GLU A 25 7.72 9.51 -1.97
CA GLU A 25 7.19 10.79 -1.47
C GLU A 25 6.33 10.59 -0.22
N ALA A 26 5.45 9.59 -0.24
CA ALA A 26 4.58 9.28 0.88
C ALA A 26 5.36 8.81 2.11
N THR A 27 6.33 7.92 1.90
CA THR A 27 7.22 7.41 2.94
C THR A 27 8.03 8.55 3.57
N ILE A 28 8.62 9.43 2.75
CA ILE A 28 9.34 10.62 3.22
C ILE A 28 8.42 11.53 4.05
N GLY A 29 7.18 11.75 3.60
CA GLY A 29 6.20 12.56 4.33
C GLY A 29 5.88 12.00 5.72
N LEU A 30 5.73 10.68 5.84
CA LEU A 30 5.52 10.00 7.12
C LEU A 30 6.77 10.06 8.02
N MET A 31 7.96 9.85 7.45
CA MET A 31 9.23 9.94 8.17
C MET A 31 9.50 11.35 8.71
N LYS A 32 9.23 12.40 7.91
CA LYS A 32 9.31 13.81 8.36
C LYS A 32 8.38 14.09 9.54
N ARG A 33 7.27 13.36 9.66
CA ARG A 33 6.34 13.39 10.80
C ARG A 33 6.74 12.45 11.94
N LYS A 34 8.01 12.01 11.98
CA LYS A 34 8.61 11.11 12.98
C LYS A 34 7.87 9.77 13.11
N LYS A 35 7.28 9.28 12.01
CA LYS A 35 6.66 7.94 11.99
C LYS A 35 7.68 6.90 11.53
N VAL A 36 7.64 5.73 12.16
CA VAL A 36 8.36 4.54 11.71
C VAL A 36 7.51 3.84 10.65
N VAL A 37 7.99 3.78 9.42
CA VAL A 37 7.25 3.28 8.26
C VAL A 37 8.06 2.24 7.50
N PHE A 38 7.42 1.13 7.16
CA PHE A 38 7.89 0.18 6.16
C PHE A 38 6.98 0.28 4.93
N SER A 39 7.56 0.52 3.76
CA SER A 39 6.82 0.54 2.49
C SER A 39 7.38 -0.56 1.58
N PRO A 40 6.62 -1.63 1.28
CA PRO A 40 7.11 -2.74 0.46
C PRO A 40 7.66 -2.27 -0.88
N ILE A 41 6.97 -1.34 -1.53
CA ILE A 41 7.40 -0.82 -2.83
C ILE A 41 8.71 -0.06 -2.69
N VAL A 42 8.82 0.84 -1.72
CA VAL A 42 10.07 1.61 -1.51
C VAL A 42 11.26 0.70 -1.18
N HIS A 43 11.04 -0.32 -0.35
CA HIS A 43 12.12 -1.17 0.15
C HIS A 43 12.46 -2.32 -0.81
N CYS A 44 11.52 -2.77 -1.65
CA CYS A 44 11.71 -3.94 -2.51
C CYS A 44 11.87 -3.58 -3.99
N HIS A 45 11.41 -2.41 -4.46
CA HIS A 45 11.55 -2.03 -5.87
C HIS A 45 13.01 -2.06 -6.36
N PRO A 46 14.00 -1.45 -5.66
CA PRO A 46 15.39 -1.55 -6.09
C PRO A 46 15.91 -2.99 -6.10
N LEU A 47 15.52 -3.81 -5.13
CA LEU A 47 15.91 -5.22 -5.07
C LEU A 47 15.31 -6.01 -6.23
N ALA A 48 14.06 -5.73 -6.60
CA ALA A 48 13.41 -6.37 -7.74
C ALA A 48 14.09 -6.01 -9.06
N VAL A 49 14.41 -4.73 -9.27
CA VAL A 49 15.09 -4.25 -10.48
C VAL A 49 16.51 -4.81 -10.58
N LEU A 50 17.31 -4.71 -9.50
CA LEU A 50 18.71 -5.14 -9.51
C LEU A 50 18.88 -6.66 -9.49
N GLY A 51 17.99 -7.37 -8.78
CA GLY A 51 18.02 -8.82 -8.64
C GLY A 51 17.28 -9.58 -9.74
N GLY A 52 16.60 -8.88 -10.66
CA GLY A 52 15.79 -9.50 -11.70
C GLY A 52 14.59 -10.29 -11.16
N PHE A 53 14.06 -9.91 -9.99
CA PHE A 53 12.87 -10.54 -9.44
C PHE A 53 11.62 -10.03 -10.14
N GLY A 54 10.61 -10.90 -10.25
CA GLY A 54 9.30 -10.49 -10.71
C GLY A 54 8.61 -9.57 -9.70
N THR A 55 7.48 -9.00 -10.13
CA THR A 55 6.69 -8.06 -9.34
C THR A 55 5.45 -8.70 -8.71
N ASP A 56 5.30 -10.03 -8.84
CA ASP A 56 4.10 -10.73 -8.40
C ASP A 56 4.08 -10.90 -6.88
N PHE A 57 2.89 -10.74 -6.31
CA PHE A 57 2.59 -11.05 -4.92
C PHE A 57 2.94 -12.50 -4.55
N LYS A 58 2.96 -13.45 -5.49
CA LYS A 58 3.43 -14.82 -5.18
C LYS A 58 4.88 -14.85 -4.68
N GLN A 59 5.75 -13.99 -5.20
CA GLN A 59 7.16 -13.93 -4.81
C GLN A 59 7.36 -13.12 -3.52
N TRP A 60 6.69 -11.97 -3.42
CA TRP A 60 6.91 -11.03 -2.31
C TRP A 60 5.92 -11.19 -1.15
N GLY A 61 4.78 -11.83 -1.37
CA GLY A 61 3.65 -11.86 -0.45
C GLY A 61 4.01 -12.45 0.91
N LYS A 62 4.73 -13.58 0.97
CA LYS A 62 5.16 -14.17 2.25
C LYS A 62 6.02 -13.20 3.07
N PHE A 63 6.95 -12.51 2.42
CA PHE A 63 7.82 -11.52 3.05
C PHE A 63 7.01 -10.31 3.52
N CYS A 64 6.21 -9.73 2.62
CA CYS A 64 5.31 -8.60 2.88
C CYS A 64 4.37 -8.87 4.05
N LEU A 65 3.65 -10.00 4.03
CA LEU A 65 2.70 -10.37 5.08
C LEU A 65 3.38 -10.61 6.43
N ARG A 66 4.62 -11.12 6.45
CA ARG A 66 5.38 -11.28 7.71
C ARG A 66 5.69 -9.93 8.36
N ILE A 67 6.06 -8.93 7.56
CA ILE A 67 6.31 -7.56 8.04
C ILE A 67 5.00 -6.87 8.41
N LEU A 68 3.95 -7.04 7.61
CA LEU A 68 2.62 -6.55 7.91
C LEU A 68 2.13 -7.06 9.26
N LYS A 69 2.30 -8.36 9.55
CA LYS A 69 1.95 -8.97 10.85
C LYS A 69 2.71 -8.36 12.04
N ALA A 70 3.91 -7.84 11.80
CA ALA A 70 4.72 -7.18 12.83
C ALA A 70 4.44 -5.66 12.93
N SER A 71 3.53 -5.14 12.11
CA SER A 71 3.18 -3.72 12.08
C SER A 71 1.97 -3.42 12.98
N ASP A 72 1.90 -2.20 13.52
CA ASP A 72 0.80 -1.78 14.40
C ASP A 72 -0.44 -1.39 13.59
N VAL A 73 -0.26 -1.03 12.32
CA VAL A 73 -1.30 -0.49 11.45
C VAL A 73 -0.86 -0.57 9.99
N MET A 74 -1.79 -0.88 9.10
CA MET A 74 -1.62 -0.74 7.66
C MET A 74 -2.15 0.60 7.18
N TYR A 75 -1.37 1.33 6.41
CA TYR A 75 -1.79 2.50 5.65
C TYR A 75 -1.88 2.12 4.18
N ILE A 76 -3.00 2.39 3.53
CA ILE A 76 -3.18 2.22 2.08
C ILE A 76 -3.03 3.59 1.43
N LEU A 77 -1.98 3.78 0.63
CA LEU A 77 -1.78 4.96 -0.19
C LEU A 77 -2.72 4.91 -1.40
N MET A 78 -3.69 5.81 -1.42
CA MET A 78 -4.76 5.85 -2.44
C MET A 78 -4.28 6.51 -3.74
N LEU A 79 -3.28 5.92 -4.40
CA LEU A 79 -2.91 6.28 -5.77
C LEU A 79 -3.98 5.77 -6.76
N THR A 80 -3.99 6.26 -7.98
CA THR A 80 -4.93 5.80 -9.02
C THR A 80 -4.98 4.27 -9.11
N ASP A 81 -6.20 3.73 -9.19
CA ASP A 81 -6.50 2.29 -9.28
C ASP A 81 -6.00 1.43 -8.09
N TRP A 82 -5.74 2.03 -6.92
CA TRP A 82 -5.32 1.28 -5.72
C TRP A 82 -6.34 0.20 -5.34
N GLU A 83 -7.63 0.46 -5.53
CA GLU A 83 -8.73 -0.44 -5.23
C GLU A 83 -8.77 -1.69 -6.11
N LYS A 84 -8.09 -1.65 -7.27
CA LYS A 84 -7.94 -2.78 -8.20
C LYS A 84 -6.69 -3.61 -7.91
N SER A 85 -5.86 -3.20 -6.94
CA SER A 85 -4.62 -3.89 -6.61
C SER A 85 -4.88 -5.19 -5.88
N VAL A 86 -4.63 -6.32 -6.54
CA VAL A 86 -4.70 -7.66 -5.94
C VAL A 86 -3.80 -7.79 -4.72
N GLY A 87 -2.63 -7.13 -4.73
CA GLY A 87 -1.71 -7.12 -3.60
C GLY A 87 -2.31 -6.44 -2.37
N ILE A 88 -2.85 -5.24 -2.54
CA ILE A 88 -3.50 -4.47 -1.47
C ILE A 88 -4.73 -5.22 -0.95
N ALA A 89 -5.52 -5.82 -1.85
CA ALA A 89 -6.67 -6.63 -1.46
C ALA A 89 -6.27 -7.80 -0.54
N LYS A 90 -5.21 -8.53 -0.89
CA LYS A 90 -4.69 -9.63 -0.06
C LYS A 90 -4.15 -9.15 1.28
N GLU A 91 -3.41 -8.04 1.28
CA GLU A 91 -2.89 -7.42 2.52
C GLU A 91 -4.03 -6.93 3.42
N TYR A 92 -5.10 -6.39 2.84
CA TYR A 92 -6.28 -5.97 3.58
C TYR A 92 -7.02 -7.14 4.22
N LEU A 93 -7.28 -8.21 3.47
CA LEU A 93 -7.90 -9.41 4.01
C LEU A 93 -7.06 -10.01 5.15
N PHE A 94 -5.74 -10.03 4.99
CA PHE A 94 -4.81 -10.44 6.05
C PHE A 94 -4.91 -9.56 7.29
N CYS A 95 -5.05 -8.23 7.12
CA CYS A 95 -5.27 -7.33 8.24
C CYS A 95 -6.57 -7.63 8.99
N LEU A 96 -7.66 -7.93 8.28
CA LEU A 96 -8.93 -8.33 8.90
C LEU A 96 -8.77 -9.61 9.72
N GLU A 97 -8.14 -10.64 9.14
CA GLU A 97 -7.91 -11.92 9.81
C GLU A 97 -7.05 -11.77 11.09
N HIS A 98 -6.08 -10.85 11.07
CA HIS A 98 -5.16 -10.64 12.18
C HIS A 98 -5.50 -9.44 13.07
N SER A 99 -6.68 -8.83 12.93
CA SER A 99 -7.10 -7.65 13.68
C SER A 99 -6.10 -6.47 13.63
N ILE A 100 -5.42 -6.31 12.50
CA ILE A 100 -4.50 -5.20 12.26
C ILE A 100 -5.33 -4.02 11.76
N PRO A 101 -5.30 -2.85 12.42
CA PRO A 101 -6.03 -1.69 11.95
C PRO A 101 -5.59 -1.25 10.55
N VAL A 102 -6.56 -0.86 9.72
CA VAL A 102 -6.30 -0.31 8.38
C VAL A 102 -6.73 1.13 8.31
N LYS A 103 -5.88 1.98 7.73
CA LYS A 103 -6.18 3.37 7.40
C LYS A 103 -5.88 3.65 5.94
N PHE A 104 -6.67 4.48 5.30
CA PHE A 104 -6.43 5.04 3.98
C PHE A 104 -5.68 6.37 4.11
N LEU A 105 -4.73 6.59 3.21
CA LEU A 105 -3.89 7.78 3.12
C LEU A 105 -4.08 8.39 1.73
N HIS A 106 -4.69 9.56 1.66
CA HIS A 106 -4.75 10.31 0.41
C HIS A 106 -3.34 10.83 0.08
N PRO A 107 -2.91 10.77 -1.19
CA PRO A 107 -1.58 11.27 -1.60
C PRO A 107 -1.36 12.72 -1.16
N ASP A 108 -2.39 13.55 -1.30
CA ASP A 108 -2.32 14.96 -0.91
C ASP A 108 -2.52 15.22 0.58
N SER A 109 -3.01 14.28 1.39
CA SER A 109 -3.18 14.50 2.85
C SER A 109 -1.85 14.64 3.60
N LEU A 110 -0.73 14.40 2.93
CA LEU A 110 0.59 14.80 3.42
C LEU A 110 0.79 16.33 3.38
N ARG A 111 -0.08 17.04 2.66
CA ARG A 111 -0.29 18.48 2.56
C ARG A 111 -1.73 18.80 3.01
N ALA A 112 -1.95 18.86 4.33
CA ALA A 112 -3.19 19.26 5.03
C ALA A 112 -4.50 19.40 4.20
N VAL A 113 -5.45 18.45 4.32
CA VAL A 113 -6.85 18.61 3.85
C VAL A 113 -7.83 17.81 4.72
N GLU A 114 -9.06 18.29 4.92
CA GLU A 114 -10.08 17.72 5.83
C GLU A 114 -10.61 16.33 5.40
N PHE A 115 -10.80 15.45 6.39
CA PHE A 115 -10.57 13.99 6.24
C PHE A 115 -11.82 13.07 6.33
N ARG A 116 -13.01 13.56 6.70
CA ARG A 116 -14.04 12.67 7.29
C ARG A 116 -15.10 12.09 6.36
N THR A 117 -15.55 12.80 5.33
CA THR A 117 -16.73 12.35 4.55
C THR A 117 -16.38 11.41 3.41
N VAL A 118 -15.26 11.68 2.72
CA VAL A 118 -14.77 10.88 1.58
C VAL A 118 -14.42 9.45 2.01
N TYR A 119 -13.93 9.30 3.25
CA TYR A 119 -13.40 8.05 3.77
C TYR A 119 -14.44 6.93 3.89
N ARG A 120 -15.65 7.26 4.34
CA ARG A 120 -16.70 6.27 4.60
C ARG A 120 -17.23 5.68 3.29
N TRP A 121 -17.48 6.53 2.30
CA TRP A 121 -17.91 6.10 0.97
C TRP A 121 -16.84 5.28 0.24
N MET A 122 -15.56 5.67 0.31
CA MET A 122 -14.46 4.93 -0.32
C MET A 122 -14.25 3.54 0.30
N GLN A 123 -14.44 3.41 1.62
CA GLN A 123 -14.40 2.11 2.28
C GLN A 123 -15.48 1.16 1.76
N GLU A 124 -16.71 1.64 1.59
CA GLU A 124 -17.83 0.83 1.11
C GLU A 124 -17.60 0.32 -0.32
N GLU A 125 -17.13 1.17 -1.24
CA GLU A 125 -16.83 0.75 -2.63
C GLU A 125 -15.65 -0.22 -2.71
N PHE A 126 -14.61 -0.01 -1.89
CA PHE A 126 -13.49 -0.95 -1.82
C PHE A 126 -13.94 -2.33 -1.32
N LEU A 127 -14.79 -2.38 -0.29
CA LEU A 127 -15.35 -3.63 0.23
C LEU A 127 -16.19 -4.36 -0.83
N LYS A 128 -16.97 -3.64 -1.65
CA LYS A 128 -17.72 -4.24 -2.78
C LYS A 128 -16.80 -4.86 -3.83
N ASN A 129 -15.66 -4.24 -4.13
CA ASN A 129 -14.69 -4.79 -5.09
C ASN A 129 -13.92 -5.98 -4.52
N LEU A 130 -13.66 -6.01 -3.21
CA LEU A 130 -13.05 -7.16 -2.53
C LEU A 130 -13.89 -8.44 -2.65
N GLU A 131 -15.22 -8.34 -2.62
CA GLU A 131 -16.11 -9.51 -2.77
C GLU A 131 -15.99 -10.18 -4.15
N LYS A 132 -15.59 -9.45 -5.19
CA LYS A 132 -15.35 -9.99 -6.53
C LYS A 132 -14.03 -10.77 -6.65
N HIS A 133 -13.17 -10.66 -5.64
CA HIS A 133 -11.82 -11.25 -5.63
C HIS A 133 -11.66 -12.35 -4.54
N LYS A 134 -12.76 -12.77 -3.89
CA LYS A 134 -12.82 -13.99 -3.07
C LYS A 134 -12.97 -15.22 -3.95
#